data_AF-A0A820M1B1-F1
#
_entry.id   AF-A0A820M1B1-F1
#
_cell.length_a   1.000
_cell.length_b   1.000
_cell.length_c   1.000
_cell.angle_alpha   90.00
_cell.angle_beta   90.00
_cell.angle_gamma   90.00
#
_symmetry.space_group_name_H-M   'P 1'
#
loop_
_entity.id
_entity.type
_entity.pdbx_description
1 polymer ?
#
loop_
_entity_poly.entity_id
_entity_poly.type
_entity_poly.pdbx_seq_one_letter_code
_entity_poly.pdbx_strand_id
1 'polypeptide(L)'
;MDNSTVPKPTIVVWTDLSHDQVRKLEELNDAESINNFFIKIFNLEPNTKRTTILCDLYYYALNFARTNKFNHEQISTFISIIKRVHEMCIRMSFNIYLKNIFHSFKNQF
;
A
#
# COMPACT_ATOMS: atom_id res chain seq x y z
N MET A 1 -20.14 12.02 25.20
CA MET A 1 -20.08 11.77 23.74
C MET A 1 -18.96 10.78 23.53
N ASP A 2 -19.28 9.61 22.99
CA ASP A 2 -18.32 8.54 22.76
C ASP A 2 -17.40 8.94 21.60
N ASN A 3 -16.12 9.16 21.90
CA ASN A 3 -15.09 9.53 20.91
C ASN A 3 -14.65 8.33 20.03
N SER A 4 -15.33 7.18 20.13
CA SER A 4 -15.02 5.95 19.37
C SER A 4 -15.20 6.06 17.85
N THR A 5 -15.80 7.14 17.34
CA THR A 5 -16.12 7.30 15.91
C THR A 5 -15.16 8.22 15.14
N VAL A 6 -14.23 8.91 15.79
CA VAL A 6 -13.24 9.76 15.10
C VAL A 6 -12.02 8.92 14.71
N PRO A 7 -11.66 8.81 13.41
CA PRO A 7 -10.46 8.11 12.99
C PRO A 7 -9.23 8.69 13.70
N LYS A 8 -8.53 7.87 14.48
CA LYS A 8 -7.33 8.31 15.19
C LYS A 8 -6.21 8.53 14.16
N PRO A 9 -5.65 9.74 14.04
CA PRO A 9 -4.58 10.01 13.08
C PRO A 9 -3.40 9.10 13.40
N THR A 10 -2.92 8.38 12.39
CA THR A 10 -1.80 7.45 12.53
C THR A 10 -0.61 8.03 11.77
N ILE A 11 0.53 8.12 12.45
CA ILE A 11 1.79 8.50 11.81
C ILE A 11 2.22 7.32 10.91
N VAL A 12 2.48 7.60 9.63
CA VAL A 12 2.85 6.58 8.63
C VAL A 12 4.23 6.79 8.02
N VAL A 13 4.96 7.82 8.47
CA VAL A 13 6.35 7.99 8.07
C VAL A 13 7.17 6.82 8.64
N TRP A 14 8.03 6.25 7.82
CA TRP A 14 8.91 5.13 8.18
C TRP A 14 8.22 3.82 8.56
N THR A 15 6.89 3.70 8.40
CA THR A 15 6.17 2.49 8.83
C THR A 15 6.27 1.34 7.85
N ASP A 16 6.10 1.62 6.56
CA ASP A 16 6.10 0.59 5.50
C ASP A 16 7.40 0.62 4.66
N LEU A 17 8.10 1.77 4.66
CA LEU A 17 9.45 1.94 4.13
C LEU A 17 10.30 2.69 5.13
N SER A 18 11.35 2.06 5.66
CA SER A 18 12.36 2.71 6.50
C SER A 18 13.22 3.72 5.73
N HIS A 19 13.90 4.60 6.47
CA HIS A 19 14.81 5.59 5.90
C HIS A 19 15.87 4.96 4.97
N ASP A 20 16.51 3.87 5.40
CA ASP A 20 17.53 3.19 4.60
C ASP A 20 16.96 2.53 3.34
N GLN A 21 15.70 2.08 3.39
CA GLN A 21 15.03 1.51 2.23
C GLN A 21 14.68 2.60 1.20
N VAL A 22 14.27 3.79 1.65
CA VAL A 22 14.03 4.92 0.74
C VAL A 22 15.33 5.38 0.09
N ARG A 23 16.41 5.51 0.86
CA ARG A 23 17.72 5.87 0.32
C ARG A 23 18.19 4.87 -0.74
N LYS A 24 18.08 3.57 -0.46
CA LYS A 24 18.38 2.52 -1.44
C LYS A 24 17.49 2.62 -2.67
N LEU A 25 16.19 2.93 -2.50
CA LEU A 25 15.30 3.12 -3.64
C LEU A 25 15.78 4.27 -4.52
N GLU A 26 16.19 5.40 -3.97
CA GLU A 26 16.68 6.55 -4.74
C GLU A 26 17.95 6.26 -5.54
N GLU A 27 18.78 5.33 -5.07
CA GLU A 27 19.96 4.87 -5.81
C GLU A 27 19.59 4.00 -7.04
N LEU A 28 18.38 3.44 -7.06
CA LEU A 28 17.88 2.60 -8.16
C LEU A 28 17.20 3.44 -9.26
N ASN A 29 17.56 3.17 -10.51
CA ASN A 29 17.03 3.87 -11.69
C ASN A 29 16.39 2.92 -12.71
N ASP A 30 16.66 1.62 -12.63
CA ASP A 30 16.09 0.62 -13.52
C ASP A 30 14.81 0.03 -12.93
N ALA A 31 13.81 -0.15 -13.80
CA ALA A 31 12.49 -0.63 -13.39
C ALA A 31 12.54 -2.05 -12.80
N GLU A 32 13.43 -2.91 -13.29
CA GLU A 32 13.58 -4.28 -12.83
C GLU A 32 14.08 -4.34 -11.37
N SER A 33 15.14 -3.62 -11.03
CA SER A 33 15.66 -3.57 -9.66
C SER A 33 14.67 -2.91 -8.71
N ILE A 34 13.97 -1.86 -9.14
CA ILE A 34 12.93 -1.22 -8.32
C ILE A 34 11.79 -2.21 -8.05
N ASN A 35 11.33 -2.96 -9.05
CA ASN A 35 10.29 -3.96 -8.87
C ASN A 35 10.75 -5.10 -7.95
N ASN A 36 11.96 -5.63 -8.15
CA ASN A 36 12.55 -6.63 -7.28
C ASN A 36 12.68 -6.14 -5.83
N PHE A 37 12.99 -4.86 -5.65
CA PHE A 37 13.04 -4.22 -4.35
C PHE A 37 11.66 -4.17 -3.67
N PHE A 38 10.61 -3.78 -4.40
CA PHE A 38 9.24 -3.79 -3.88
C PHE A 38 8.73 -5.19 -3.55
N ILE A 39 9.02 -6.19 -4.40
CA ILE A 39 8.69 -7.60 -4.14
C ILE A 39 9.28 -8.03 -2.79
N LYS A 40 10.56 -7.71 -2.57
CA LYS A 40 11.26 -8.10 -1.34
C LYS A 40 10.73 -7.36 -0.11
N ILE A 41 10.54 -6.04 -0.18
CA ILE A 41 10.12 -5.25 0.98
C ILE A 41 8.68 -5.56 1.39
N PHE A 42 7.78 -5.68 0.43
CA PHE A 42 6.37 -5.93 0.70
C PHE A 42 6.03 -7.42 0.76
N ASN A 43 7.04 -8.29 0.70
CA ASN A 43 6.89 -9.74 0.75
C ASN A 43 5.83 -10.24 -0.24
N LEU A 44 5.91 -9.75 -1.48
CA LEU A 44 4.98 -10.10 -2.55
C LEU A 44 5.36 -11.46 -3.14
N GLU A 45 4.35 -12.23 -3.56
CA GLU A 45 4.56 -13.53 -4.20
C GLU A 45 5.12 -13.32 -5.63
N PRO A 46 6.36 -13.74 -5.92
CA PRO A 46 6.96 -13.49 -7.23
C PRO A 46 6.19 -14.24 -8.34
N ASN A 47 6.31 -13.74 -9.58
CA ASN A 47 5.74 -14.37 -10.79
C ASN A 47 4.19 -14.50 -10.83
N THR A 48 3.46 -13.71 -10.02
CA THR A 48 2.01 -13.62 -10.13
C THR A 48 1.57 -12.34 -10.84
N LYS A 49 0.45 -12.41 -11.57
CA LYS A 49 -0.17 -11.20 -12.18
C LYS A 49 -0.46 -10.12 -11.14
N ARG A 50 -0.86 -10.54 -9.93
CA ARG A 50 -1.12 -9.65 -8.81
C ARG A 50 0.14 -8.85 -8.46
N THR A 51 1.27 -9.54 -8.30
CA THR A 51 2.53 -8.89 -7.96
C THR A 51 3.00 -7.94 -9.04
N THR A 52 2.86 -8.28 -10.32
CA THR A 52 3.15 -7.34 -11.42
C THR A 52 2.34 -6.05 -11.29
N ILE A 53 1.02 -6.15 -11.08
CA ILE A 53 0.14 -4.98 -10.91
C ILE A 53 0.53 -4.13 -9.69
N LEU A 54 0.89 -4.78 -8.57
CA LEU A 54 1.31 -4.06 -7.36
C LEU A 54 2.66 -3.37 -7.54
N CYS A 55 3.61 -4.04 -8.18
CA CYS A 55 4.89 -3.44 -8.54
C CYS A 55 4.70 -2.21 -9.42
N ASP A 56 3.85 -2.29 -10.45
CA ASP A 56 3.53 -1.12 -11.30
C ASP A 56 2.92 0.03 -10.48
N LEU A 57 1.97 -0.27 -9.59
CA LEU A 57 1.37 0.73 -8.70
C LEU A 57 2.44 1.46 -7.86
N TYR A 58 3.33 0.71 -7.22
CA TYR A 58 4.38 1.31 -6.38
C TYR A 58 5.48 1.99 -7.19
N TYR A 59 5.83 1.45 -8.35
CA TYR A 59 6.78 2.04 -9.28
C TYR A 59 6.30 3.41 -9.77
N TYR A 60 5.07 3.50 -10.26
CA TYR A 60 4.52 4.78 -10.72
C TYR A 60 4.27 5.76 -9.56
N ALA A 61 3.94 5.28 -8.36
CA ALA A 61 3.87 6.13 -7.17
C ALA A 61 5.25 6.72 -6.82
N LEU A 62 6.32 5.91 -6.86
CA LEU A 62 7.68 6.39 -6.66
C LEU A 62 8.09 7.39 -7.74
N ASN A 63 7.81 7.09 -9.01
CA ASN A 63 8.12 7.98 -10.12
C ASN A 63 7.41 9.33 -9.96
N PHE A 64 6.13 9.32 -9.58
CA PHE A 64 5.40 10.54 -9.24
C PHE A 64 6.07 11.33 -8.12
N ALA A 65 6.46 10.68 -7.02
CA ALA A 65 7.12 11.33 -5.91
C ALA A 65 8.46 11.98 -6.32
N ARG A 66 9.26 11.26 -7.14
CA ARG A 66 10.51 11.77 -7.71
C ARG A 66 10.30 12.97 -8.63
N THR A 67 9.34 12.91 -9.55
CA THR A 67 9.00 14.02 -10.46
C THR A 67 8.58 15.28 -9.67
N ASN A 68 7.91 15.09 -8.54
CA ASN A 68 7.49 16.19 -7.66
C ASN A 68 8.53 16.57 -6.59
N LYS A 69 9.75 16.03 -6.66
CA LYS A 69 10.88 16.34 -5.76
C LYS A 69 10.55 16.11 -4.28
N PHE A 70 9.83 15.05 -3.97
CA PHE A 70 9.56 14.67 -2.58
C PHE A 70 10.88 14.32 -1.87
N ASN A 71 11.02 14.73 -0.61
CA ASN A 71 12.11 14.29 0.26
C ASN A 71 11.86 12.85 0.76
N HIS A 72 12.83 12.28 1.49
CA HIS A 72 12.74 10.89 1.91
C HIS A 72 11.52 10.60 2.81
N GLU A 73 11.21 11.51 3.75
CA GLU A 73 10.04 11.42 4.63
C GLU A 73 8.75 11.39 3.81
N GLN A 74 8.66 12.27 2.82
CA GLN A 74 7.51 12.38 1.93
C GLN A 74 7.35 11.13 1.05
N ILE A 75 8.44 10.58 0.50
CA ILE A 75 8.42 9.33 -0.28
C ILE A 75 7.93 8.17 0.60
N SER A 76 8.52 7.99 1.78
CA SER A 76 8.11 6.94 2.73
C SER A 76 6.63 7.05 3.08
N THR A 77 6.19 8.26 3.44
CA THR A 77 4.81 8.55 3.80
C THR A 77 3.87 8.28 2.64
N PHE A 78 4.20 8.76 1.44
CA PHE A 78 3.35 8.63 0.26
C PHE A 78 3.15 7.18 -0.16
N ILE A 79 4.23 6.39 -0.24
CA ILE A 79 4.12 4.97 -0.58
C ILE A 79 3.34 4.21 0.50
N SER A 80 3.55 4.55 1.78
CA SER A 80 2.79 3.96 2.90
C SER A 80 1.29 4.25 2.80
N ILE A 81 0.91 5.48 2.41
CA ILE A 81 -0.49 5.85 2.14
C ILE A 81 -1.06 4.99 1.02
N ILE A 82 -0.37 4.90 -0.13
CA ILE A 82 -0.84 4.11 -1.28
C ILE A 82 -1.04 2.64 -0.90
N LYS A 83 -0.08 2.05 -0.20
CA LYS A 83 -0.17 0.66 0.29
C LYS A 83 -1.39 0.46 1.20
N ARG A 84 -1.58 1.32 2.20
CA ARG A 84 -2.68 1.20 3.17
C ARG A 84 -4.04 1.43 2.53
N VAL A 85 -4.15 2.40 1.61
CA VAL A 85 -5.38 2.64 0.84
C VAL A 85 -5.72 1.41 -0.01
N HIS A 86 -4.73 0.85 -0.71
CA HIS A 86 -4.90 -0.37 -1.47
C HIS A 86 -5.38 -1.55 -0.59
N GLU A 87 -4.71 -1.80 0.54
CA GLU A 87 -5.08 -2.86 1.48
C GLU A 87 -6.49 -2.65 2.06
N MET A 88 -6.86 -1.40 2.36
CA MET A 88 -8.19 -1.04 2.81
C MET A 88 -9.24 -1.35 1.75
N CYS A 89 -8.99 -1.01 0.48
CA CYS A 89 -9.89 -1.33 -0.63
C CYS A 89 -10.11 -2.84 -0.76
N ILE A 90 -9.05 -3.66 -0.67
CA ILE A 90 -9.18 -5.13 -0.71
C ILE A 90 -10.00 -5.64 0.48
N ARG A 91 -9.69 -5.20 1.70
CA ARG A 91 -10.36 -5.66 2.93
C ARG A 91 -11.83 -5.25 2.97
N MET A 92 -12.14 -4.04 2.54
CA MET A 92 -13.50 -3.50 2.53
C MET A 92 -14.38 -4.25 1.53
N SER A 93 -13.84 -4.58 0.35
CA SER A 93 -14.51 -5.40 -0.66
C SER A 93 -14.93 -6.77 -0.09
N PHE A 94 -14.05 -7.42 0.67
CA PHE A 94 -14.33 -8.72 1.27
C PHE A 94 -15.36 -8.64 2.42
N ASN A 95 -15.21 -7.70 3.34
CA ASN A 95 -16.08 -7.60 4.52
C ASN A 95 -17.51 -7.14 4.18
N ILE A 96 -17.66 -6.21 3.23
CA ILE A 96 -18.99 -5.79 2.76
C ILE A 96 -19.68 -6.95 2.06
N TYR A 97 -18.95 -7.65 1.18
CA TYR A 97 -19.49 -8.81 0.47
C TYR A 97 -19.94 -9.92 1.42
N LEU A 98 -19.12 -10.31 2.40
CA LEU A 98 -19.50 -11.32 3.38
C LEU A 98 -20.64 -10.89 4.30
N LYS A 99 -20.68 -9.63 4.77
CA LYS A 99 -21.80 -9.14 5.57
C LYS A 99 -23.12 -9.18 4.80
N ASN A 100 -23.07 -8.78 3.53
CA ASN A 100 -24.26 -8.77 2.67
C ASN A 100 -24.74 -10.21 2.38
N ILE A 101 -23.82 -11.14 2.10
CA ILE A 101 -24.16 -12.56 1.93
C ILE A 101 -24.73 -13.15 3.22
N PHE A 102 -24.06 -12.96 4.35
CA PHE A 102 -24.51 -13.51 5.63
C PHE A 102 -25.90 -12.98 6.02
N HIS A 103 -26.18 -11.70 5.77
CA HIS A 103 -27.49 -11.12 6.00
C HIS A 103 -28.57 -11.71 5.09
N SER A 104 -28.27 -11.88 3.79
CA SER A 104 -29.18 -12.52 2.84
C SER A 104 -29.47 -13.99 3.18
N PHE A 105 -28.46 -14.74 3.63
CA PHE A 105 -28.65 -16.14 4.06
C PHE A 105 -29.43 -16.25 5.38
N LYS A 106 -29.17 -15.37 6.36
CA LYS A 106 -29.88 -15.37 7.64
C LYS A 106 -31.37 -15.03 7.50
N ASN A 107 -31.76 -14.28 6.49
CA ASN A 107 -33.16 -13.93 6.25
C ASN A 107 -33.91 -14.94 5.36
N GLN A 108 -33.26 -16.02 4.93
CA GLN A 108 -33.87 -17.10 4.13
C GLN A 108 -34.16 -18.39 4.93
N PHE A 109 -33.83 -18.43 6.22
CA PHE A 109 -34.17 -19.49 7.18
C PHE A 109 -34.65 -18.87 8.50
#